data_AF-A0A967HZ94-F1
#
_entry.id   AF-A0A967HZ94-F1
#
_cell.length_a   1.000
_cell.length_b   1.000
_cell.length_c   1.000
_cell.angle_alpha   90.00
_cell.angle_beta   90.00
_cell.angle_gamma   90.00
#
_symmetry.space_group_name_H-M   'P 1'
#
loop_
_entity.id
_entity.type
_entity.pdbx_description
1 polymer ?
#
loop_
_entity_poly.entity_id
_entity_poly.type
_entity_poly.pdbx_seq_one_letter_code
_entity_poly.pdbx_strand_id
1 'polypeptide(L)' 'ADPGCIAIYTDPKNTPDRLARLLLEFGMANRKVAVVEEIGSEEEQCWETDLVSAAEKQFAPLNVMVLYPLEE' A
#
# COMPACT_ATOMS: atom_id res chain seq x y z
N ALA A 1 7.07 -12.09 -15.96
CA ALA A 1 7.38 -10.65 -15.99
C ALA A 1 7.15 -10.11 -14.60
N ASP A 2 8.01 -9.21 -14.11
CA ASP A 2 7.64 -8.39 -12.95
C ASP A 2 6.49 -7.48 -13.39
N PRO A 3 5.34 -7.44 -12.68
CA PRO A 3 4.19 -6.63 -13.08
C PRO A 3 4.41 -5.10 -13.05
N GLY A 4 5.58 -4.61 -12.63
CA GLY A 4 5.86 -3.18 -12.55
C GLY A 4 5.06 -2.50 -11.43
N CYS A 5 4.59 -1.28 -11.69
CA CYS A 5 3.77 -0.53 -10.74
C CYS A 5 2.30 -0.95 -10.83
N ILE A 6 1.67 -1.21 -9.68
CA ILE A 6 0.25 -1.57 -9.55
C ILE A 6 -0.41 -0.58 -8.59
N ALA A 7 -1.44 0.12 -9.04
CA ALA A 7 -2.31 0.90 -8.15
C ALA A 7 -3.54 0.06 -7.75
N ILE A 8 -3.88 0.07 -6.47
CA ILE A 8 -4.99 -0.66 -5.87
C ILE A 8 -5.91 0.37 -5.20
N TYR A 9 -7.14 0.47 -5.71
CA TYR A 9 -8.21 1.17 -5.01
C TYR A 9 -8.76 0.26 -3.92
N THR A 10 -8.80 0.74 -2.68
CA THR A 10 -9.09 -0.06 -1.49
C THR A 10 -10.54 0.08 -1.05
N ASP A 11 -10.94 -0.68 -0.04
CA ASP A 11 -12.24 -0.53 0.62
C ASP A 11 -12.13 -0.86 2.13
N PRO A 12 -13.14 -0.53 2.97
CA PRO A 12 -13.08 -0.75 4.42
C PRO A 12 -12.88 -2.20 4.89
N LYS A 13 -12.99 -3.21 4.02
CA LYS A 13 -12.63 -4.61 4.27
C LYS A 13 -11.27 -4.98 3.70
N ASN A 14 -10.84 -4.35 2.60
CA ASN A 14 -9.59 -4.60 1.90
C ASN A 14 -8.65 -3.40 2.06
N THR A 15 -8.34 -3.06 3.31
CA THR A 15 -7.47 -1.96 3.71
C THR A 15 -6.00 -2.24 3.35
N PRO A 16 -5.15 -1.20 3.23
CA PRO A 16 -3.74 -1.37 2.86
C PRO A 16 -2.96 -2.31 3.78
N ASP A 17 -3.21 -2.29 5.10
CA ASP A 17 -2.55 -3.17 6.07
C ASP A 17 -2.94 -4.64 5.87
N ARG A 18 -4.20 -4.91 5.54
CA ARG A 18 -4.68 -6.26 5.22
C ARG A 18 -4.12 -6.76 3.89
N LEU A 19 -4.07 -5.89 2.88
CA LEU A 19 -3.46 -6.20 1.58
C LEU A 19 -1.96 -6.47 1.74
N ALA A 20 -1.25 -5.67 2.55
CA ALA A 20 0.15 -5.85 2.84
C ALA A 20 0.43 -7.21 3.52
N ARG A 21 -0.33 -7.58 4.55
CA ARG A 21 -0.24 -8.92 5.18
C ARG A 21 -0.45 -10.05 4.16
N LEU A 22 -1.49 -9.94 3.33
CA LEU A 22 -1.78 -10.94 2.30
C LEU A 22 -0.64 -11.09 1.26
N LEU A 23 -0.06 -9.97 0.82
CA LEU A 23 1.07 -9.96 -0.12
C LEU A 23 2.34 -10.56 0.48
N LEU A 24 2.58 -10.35 1.78
CA LEU A 24 3.65 -11.00 2.53
C LEU A 24 3.44 -12.53 2.66
N GLU A 25 2.20 -12.98 2.92
CA GLU A 25 1.84 -14.41 2.94
C GLU A 25 2.10 -15.09 1.58
N PHE A 26 1.92 -14.36 0.46
CA PHE A 26 2.28 -14.82 -0.89
C PHE A 26 3.77 -14.64 -1.25
N GLY A 27 4.62 -14.23 -0.31
CA GLY A 27 6.07 -14.07 -0.52
C GLY A 27 6.46 -12.86 -1.38
N MET A 28 5.57 -11.88 -1.57
CA MET A 28 5.82 -10.71 -2.42
C MET A 28 6.55 -9.56 -1.70
N ALA A 29 7.31 -9.85 -0.64
CA ALA A 29 7.97 -8.86 0.22
C ALA A 29 8.95 -7.91 -0.51
N ASN A 30 9.44 -8.30 -1.70
CA ASN A 30 10.38 -7.52 -2.51
C ASN A 30 9.69 -6.38 -3.30
N ARG A 31 8.89 -5.54 -2.62
CA ARG A 31 8.20 -4.38 -3.19
C ARG A 31 8.15 -3.22 -2.20
N LYS A 32 8.20 -2.01 -2.74
CA LYS A 32 7.84 -0.79 -2.01
C LYS A 32 6.33 -0.55 -2.08
N VAL A 33 5.83 0.18 -1.10
CA VAL A 33 4.45 0.60 -0.96
C VAL A 33 4.41 2.11 -0.78
N ALA A 34 3.60 2.80 -1.58
CA ALA A 34 3.11 4.13 -1.24
C ALA A 34 1.62 4.03 -0.93
N VAL A 35 1.13 4.78 0.06
CA VAL A 35 -0.32 4.95 0.27
C VAL A 35 -0.61 6.43 0.40
N VAL A 36 -1.65 6.87 -0.31
CA VAL A 36 -2.22 8.22 -0.16
C VAL A 36 -3.57 8.09 0.53
N GLU A 37 -3.75 8.79 1.64
CA GLU A 37 -4.98 8.87 2.44
C GLU A 37 -5.65 10.23 2.28
N GLU A 38 -6.97 10.27 2.53
CA GLU A 38 -7.82 11.47 2.53
C GLU A 38 -7.67 12.33 1.26
N ILE A 39 -7.57 11.63 0.12
CA ILE A 39 -7.29 12.18 -1.21
C ILE A 39 -8.28 13.28 -1.59
N GLY A 40 -7.74 14.44 -1.96
CA GLY A 40 -8.51 15.64 -2.34
C GLY A 40 -9.06 16.46 -1.18
N SER A 41 -8.71 16.14 0.07
CA SER A 41 -9.03 16.94 1.26
C SER A 41 -7.88 17.84 1.70
N GLU A 42 -8.12 18.69 2.70
CA GLU A 42 -7.05 19.47 3.37
C GLU A 42 -6.15 18.58 4.27
N GLU A 43 -6.56 17.35 4.56
CA GLU A 43 -5.84 16.37 5.38
C GLU A 43 -5.09 15.31 4.53
N GLU A 44 -5.01 15.51 3.20
CA GLU A 44 -4.34 14.57 2.28
C GLU A 44 -2.89 14.33 2.69
N GLN A 45 -2.54 13.06 2.85
CA GLN A 45 -1.20 12.65 3.28
C GLN A 45 -0.73 11.45 2.47
N CYS A 46 0.57 11.45 2.15
CA CYS A 46 1.24 10.37 1.45
C CYS A 46 2.51 9.96 2.22
N TRP A 47 2.75 8.66 2.32
CA TRP A 47 4.01 8.08 2.79
C TRP A 47 4.41 6.91 1.90
N GLU A 48 5.71 6.74 1.79
CA GLU A 48 6.39 5.60 1.18
C GLU A 48 6.97 4.73 2.30
N THR A 49 6.83 3.41 2.15
CA THR A 49 7.27 2.42 3.13
C THR A 49 7.43 1.03 2.50
N ASP A 50 7.82 0.02 3.27
CA ASP A 50 7.86 -1.37 2.83
C ASP A 50 6.57 -2.13 3.22
N LEU A 51 6.38 -3.33 2.65
CA LEU A 51 5.21 -4.16 2.93
C LEU A 51 5.10 -4.59 4.41
N VAL A 52 6.21 -4.73 5.14
CA VAL A 52 6.22 -5.17 6.54
C VAL A 52 5.68 -4.04 7.43
N SER A 53 6.21 -2.84 7.23
CA SER A 53 5.79 -1.61 7.90
C SER A 53 4.34 -1.23 7.55
N ALA A 54 3.94 -1.40 6.29
CA ALA A 54 2.55 -1.22 5.86
C ALA A 54 1.59 -2.21 6.54
N ALA A 55 2.02 -3.45 6.81
CA ALA A 55 1.22 -4.47 7.48
C ALA A 55 0.97 -4.18 8.98
N GLU A 56 1.69 -3.24 9.60
CA GLU A 56 1.53 -2.87 11.02
C GLU A 56 0.87 -1.48 11.21
N LYS A 57 0.81 -0.65 10.17
CA LYS A 57 0.19 0.69 10.20
C LYS A 57 -1.34 0.62 10.08
N GLN A 58 -2.02 1.63 10.63
CA GLN A 58 -3.44 1.90 10.35
C GLN A 58 -3.56 3.04 9.33
N PHE A 59 -4.57 2.95 8.46
CA PHE A 59 -4.80 3.87 7.36
C PHE A 59 -6.25 4.39 7.39
N ALA A 60 -6.46 5.64 7.03
CA ALA A 60 -7.77 6.26 6.94
C ALA A 60 -8.67 5.60 5.87
N PRO A 61 -10.02 5.71 5.99
CA PRO A 61 -10.95 4.97 5.14
C PRO A 61 -10.88 5.32 3.65
N LEU A 62 -10.57 6.57 3.30
CA LEU A 62 -10.36 7.02 1.92
C LEU A 62 -8.87 6.91 1.58
N ASN A 63 -8.46 5.88 0.83
CA ASN A 63 -7.06 5.75 0.43
C ASN A 63 -6.85 5.01 -0.91
N VAL A 64 -5.66 5.15 -1.48
CA VAL A 64 -5.15 4.35 -2.60
C VAL A 64 -3.77 3.80 -2.25
N MET A 65 -3.56 2.50 -2.45
CA MET A 65 -2.28 1.83 -2.24
C MET A 65 -1.59 1.57 -3.59
N VAL A 66 -0.32 1.96 -3.70
CA VAL A 66 0.51 1.74 -4.90
C VAL A 66 1.67 0.83 -4.54
N LEU A 67 1.79 -0.28 -5.26
CA LEU A 67 2.92 -1.20 -5.22
C LEU A 67 3.87 -0.89 -6.37
N TYR A 68 5.18 -0.93 -6.12
CA TYR A 68 6.19 -0.81 -7.15
C TYR A 68 7.44 -1.62 -6.81
N PRO A 69 8.29 -1.95 -7.81
CA PRO A 69 9.53 -2.66 -7.55
C PRO A 69 10.43 -1.89 -6.58
N LEU A 70 11.24 -2.62 -5.82
CA LEU A 70 12.46 -2.03 -5.26
C LEU A 70 13.41 -1.78 -6.44
N GLU A 71 13.86 -0.53 -6.60
CA GLU A 71 14.97 -0.20 -7.50
C GLU A 71 16.26 -0.82 -6.95
N GLU A 72 17.12 -1.35 -7.84
CA GLU A 72 18.48 -1.85 -7.52
C GLU A 72 19.50 -0.71 -7.39
#